data_AF-A0A4Q5WPY5-F1
#
_entry.id   AF-A0A4Q5WPY5-F1
#
_cell.length_a   1.000
_cell.length_b   1.000
_cell.length_c   1.000
_cell.angle_alpha   90.00
_cell.angle_beta   90.00
_cell.angle_gamma   90.00
#
_symmetry.space_group_name_H-M   'P 1'
#
loop_
_entity.id
_entity.type
_entity.pdbx_description
1 polymer ?
#
loop_
_entity_poly.entity_id
_entity_poly.type
_entity_poly.pdbx_seq_one_letter_code
_entity_poly.pdbx_strand_id
1 'polypeptide(L)'
;MYSIPVRIESFEKRRRMIGTLHIISGFYLLVNAASYVAARKGGGMELALPMMLMSLAALFYGWRRKKLDPNGRYNTPMRALEALCFFFLALTHSGMAAFGLYAWAVLSVLLLFSEKALFAPTALAFTAEGIVVPGSPKADLLPWNILERVVIRPDFVT
;
A
#
# COMPACT_ATOMS: atom_id res chain seq x y z
N MET A 1 16.80 17.32 20.49
CA MET A 1 16.26 17.15 19.14
C MET A 1 14.76 17.41 19.21
N TYR A 2 14.27 18.41 18.50
CA TYR A 2 12.83 18.74 18.49
C TYR A 2 12.23 18.20 17.19
N SER A 3 11.00 17.70 17.24
CA SER A 3 10.29 17.22 16.05
C SER A 3 8.86 17.71 16.02
N ILE A 4 8.41 18.24 14.88
CA ILE A 4 7.02 18.67 14.68
C ILE A 4 6.37 17.70 13.68
N PRO A 5 5.29 16.99 14.05
CA PRO A 5 4.56 16.16 13.11
C PRO A 5 3.88 17.05 12.06
N VAL A 6 4.03 16.69 10.79
CA VAL A 6 3.43 17.46 9.68
C VAL A 6 2.56 16.55 8.84
N ARG A 7 1.38 17.04 8.47
CA ARG A 7 0.48 16.40 7.51
C ARG A 7 0.81 16.90 6.11
N ILE A 8 1.40 16.03 5.29
CA ILE A 8 1.65 16.32 3.87
C ILE A 8 0.46 15.81 3.07
N GLU A 9 -0.27 16.73 2.43
CA GLU A 9 -1.53 16.40 1.72
C GLU A 9 -1.33 15.38 0.59
N SER A 10 -0.20 15.42 -0.11
CA SER A 10 0.13 14.47 -1.16
C SER A 10 0.23 13.02 -0.64
N PHE A 11 0.74 12.83 0.58
CA PHE A 11 0.80 11.52 1.22
C PHE A 11 -0.58 11.05 1.67
N GLU A 12 -1.42 11.95 2.18
CA GLU A 12 -2.80 11.65 2.53
C GLU A 12 -3.65 11.24 1.32
N LYS A 13 -3.44 11.88 0.17
CA LYS A 13 -4.10 11.48 -1.08
C LYS A 13 -3.67 10.08 -1.51
N ARG A 14 -2.37 9.76 -1.46
CA ARG A 14 -1.84 8.42 -1.79
C ARG A 14 -2.34 7.36 -0.81
N ARG A 15 -2.34 7.64 0.50
CA ARG A 15 -2.92 6.75 1.52
C ARG A 15 -4.38 6.42 1.19
N ARG A 16 -5.20 7.41 0.80
CA ARG A 16 -6.60 7.16 0.42
C ARG A 16 -6.77 6.17 -0.74
N MET A 17 -5.82 6.11 -1.68
CA MET A 17 -5.86 5.21 -2.83
C MET A 17 -5.51 3.74 -2.50
N ILE A 18 -4.80 3.49 -1.41
CA ILE A 18 -4.37 2.13 -1.01
C ILE A 18 -5.57 1.18 -0.87
N GLY A 19 -6.67 1.65 -0.24
CA GLY A 19 -7.88 0.84 -0.10
C GLY A 19 -8.49 0.47 -1.45
N THR A 20 -8.51 1.41 -2.40
CA THR A 20 -8.99 1.17 -3.77
C THR A 20 -8.12 0.12 -4.48
N LEU A 21 -6.79 0.18 -4.30
CA LEU A 21 -5.90 -0.80 -4.90
C LEU A 21 -6.16 -2.22 -4.38
N HIS A 22 -6.44 -2.39 -3.09
CA HIS A 22 -6.84 -3.69 -2.52
C HIS A 22 -8.19 -4.19 -3.05
N ILE A 23 -9.13 -3.28 -3.33
CA ILE A 23 -10.40 -3.66 -3.94
C ILE A 23 -10.18 -4.18 -5.37
N ILE A 24 -9.34 -3.48 -6.15
CA ILE A 24 -9.03 -3.88 -7.53
C ILE A 24 -8.29 -5.21 -7.56
N SER A 25 -7.23 -5.39 -6.75
CA SER A 25 -6.49 -6.64 -6.65
C SER A 25 -7.39 -7.79 -6.16
N GLY A 26 -8.17 -7.55 -5.11
CA GLY A 26 -9.12 -8.52 -4.57
C GLY A 26 -10.13 -8.97 -5.63
N PHE A 27 -10.77 -8.03 -6.33
CA PHE A 27 -11.70 -8.37 -7.40
C PHE A 27 -11.04 -9.16 -8.54
N TYR A 28 -9.86 -8.74 -8.99
CA TYR A 28 -9.13 -9.42 -10.05
C TYR A 28 -8.74 -10.85 -9.65
N LEU A 29 -8.26 -11.06 -8.41
CA LEU A 29 -7.96 -12.37 -7.86
C LEU A 29 -9.20 -13.26 -7.78
N LEU A 30 -10.33 -12.72 -7.30
CA LEU A 30 -11.60 -13.44 -7.17
C LEU A 30 -12.10 -13.96 -8.52
N VAL A 31 -12.10 -13.10 -9.55
CA VAL A 31 -12.53 -13.47 -10.90
C VAL A 31 -11.66 -14.59 -11.46
N ASN A 32 -10.34 -14.47 -11.37
CA ASN A 32 -9.44 -15.51 -11.89
C ASN A 32 -9.54 -16.82 -11.10
N ALA A 33 -9.71 -16.77 -9.77
CA ALA A 33 -9.92 -17.97 -8.98
C ALA A 33 -11.25 -18.67 -9.32
N ALA A 34 -12.32 -17.91 -9.53
CA ALA A 34 -13.61 -18.46 -9.97
C ALA A 34 -13.53 -19.05 -11.38
N SER A 35 -12.86 -18.37 -12.31
CA SER A 35 -12.62 -18.88 -13.67
C SER A 35 -11.82 -20.18 -13.66
N TYR A 36 -10.82 -20.30 -12.78
CA TYR A 36 -10.04 -21.52 -12.60
C TYR A 36 -10.91 -22.72 -12.18
N VAL A 37 -11.82 -22.52 -11.21
CA VAL A 37 -12.75 -23.57 -10.75
C VAL A 37 -13.73 -23.95 -11.86
N ALA A 38 -14.26 -22.94 -12.56
CA ALA A 38 -15.19 -23.15 -13.67
C ALA A 38 -14.54 -23.97 -14.81
N ALA A 39 -13.30 -23.65 -15.18
CA ALA A 39 -12.55 -24.36 -16.22
C ALA A 39 -12.30 -25.83 -15.86
N ARG A 40 -12.19 -26.16 -14.56
CA ARG A 40 -12.01 -27.53 -14.05
C ARG A 40 -13.32 -28.22 -13.66
N LYS A 41 -14.47 -27.66 -14.03
CA LYS A 41 -15.81 -28.19 -13.70
C LYS A 41 -15.99 -28.47 -12.19
N GLY A 42 -15.45 -27.60 -11.34
CA GLY A 42 -15.51 -27.73 -9.89
C GLY A 42 -14.29 -28.41 -9.24
N GLY A 43 -13.36 -28.97 -10.02
CA GLY A 43 -12.08 -29.48 -9.51
C GLY A 43 -11.09 -28.36 -9.14
N GLY A 44 -10.10 -28.67 -8.29
CA GLY A 44 -9.06 -27.72 -7.89
C GLY A 44 -9.46 -26.76 -6.77
N MET A 45 -10.56 -27.04 -6.07
CA MET A 45 -11.09 -26.17 -5.01
C MET A 45 -10.10 -25.97 -3.86
N GLU A 46 -9.23 -26.94 -3.61
CA GLU A 46 -8.15 -26.88 -2.63
C GLU A 46 -7.19 -25.70 -2.86
N LEU A 47 -6.93 -25.36 -4.13
CA LEU A 47 -6.13 -24.20 -4.48
C LEU A 47 -6.98 -22.93 -4.61
N ALA A 48 -8.19 -23.02 -5.18
CA ALA A 48 -9.02 -21.86 -5.41
C ALA A 48 -9.58 -21.25 -4.13
N LEU A 49 -9.95 -22.07 -3.15
CA LEU A 49 -10.56 -21.64 -1.90
C LEU A 49 -9.68 -20.64 -1.11
N PRO A 50 -8.38 -20.89 -0.84
CA PRO A 50 -7.55 -19.90 -0.17
C PRO A 50 -7.42 -18.59 -0.98
N MET A 51 -7.39 -18.65 -2.31
CA MET A 51 -7.36 -17.45 -3.17
C MET A 51 -8.65 -16.65 -3.07
N MET A 52 -9.80 -17.34 -3.07
CA MET A 52 -11.11 -16.72 -2.89
C MET A 52 -11.25 -16.09 -1.49
N LEU A 53 -10.85 -16.79 -0.44
CA LEU A 53 -10.85 -16.23 0.92
C LEU A 53 -9.95 -15.00 1.01
N MET A 54 -8.76 -15.06 0.42
CA MET A 54 -7.85 -13.92 0.37
C MET A 54 -8.45 -12.74 -0.40
N SER A 55 -9.11 -13.00 -1.53
CA SER A 55 -9.75 -11.97 -2.34
C SER A 55 -10.87 -11.26 -1.59
N LEU A 56 -11.69 -12.00 -0.83
CA LEU A 56 -12.75 -11.45 0.01
C LEU A 56 -12.16 -10.63 1.17
N ALA A 57 -11.08 -11.11 1.79
CA ALA A 57 -10.36 -10.36 2.81
C ALA A 57 -9.77 -9.05 2.26
N ALA A 58 -9.21 -9.05 1.04
CA ALA A 58 -8.71 -7.86 0.36
C ALA A 58 -9.82 -6.85 0.04
N LEU A 59 -10.96 -7.32 -0.48
CA LEU A 59 -12.13 -6.48 -0.75
C LEU A 59 -12.66 -5.84 0.54
N PHE A 60 -12.83 -6.63 1.59
CA PHE A 60 -13.30 -6.16 2.90
C PHE A 60 -12.31 -5.18 3.53
N TYR A 61 -11.02 -5.51 3.52
CA TYR A 61 -9.95 -4.63 4.00
C TYR A 61 -9.97 -3.33 3.22
N GLY A 62 -9.95 -3.36 1.89
CA GLY A 62 -9.94 -2.17 1.05
C GLY A 62 -11.13 -1.23 1.29
N TRP A 63 -12.34 -1.79 1.46
CA TRP A 63 -13.54 -1.00 1.78
C TRP A 63 -13.48 -0.40 3.20
N ARG A 64 -13.05 -1.17 4.19
CA ARG A 64 -13.08 -0.75 5.60
C ARG A 64 -11.75 -0.22 6.14
N ARG A 65 -10.72 -0.11 5.29
CA ARG A 65 -9.33 0.22 5.67
C ARG A 65 -9.24 1.44 6.57
N LYS A 66 -9.93 2.53 6.20
CA LYS A 66 -9.89 3.79 6.97
C LYS A 66 -10.38 3.65 8.41
N LYS A 67 -11.30 2.71 8.67
CA LYS A 67 -11.88 2.46 10.00
C LYS A 67 -11.10 1.40 10.78
N LEU A 68 -10.67 0.34 10.12
CA LEU A 68 -10.02 -0.81 10.76
C LEU A 68 -8.52 -0.64 10.95
N ASP A 69 -7.87 0.08 10.02
CA ASP A 69 -6.42 0.19 9.96
C ASP A 69 -5.98 1.60 9.53
N PRO A 70 -6.23 2.63 10.36
CA PRO A 70 -5.86 4.01 10.05
C PRO A 70 -4.34 4.17 9.86
N ASN A 71 -3.55 3.38 10.57
CA ASN A 71 -2.08 3.43 10.56
C ASN A 71 -1.44 2.49 9.52
N GLY A 72 -2.23 1.70 8.78
CA GLY A 72 -1.71 0.81 7.74
C GLY A 72 -0.90 -0.39 8.25
N ARG A 73 -1.10 -0.82 9.50
CA ARG A 73 -0.39 -1.94 10.14
C ARG A 73 -0.57 -3.24 9.37
N TYR A 74 -1.77 -3.48 8.83
CA TYR A 74 -2.12 -4.70 8.11
C TYR A 74 -1.90 -4.60 6.60
N ASN A 75 -1.52 -3.43 6.10
CA ASN A 75 -1.28 -3.21 4.67
C ASN A 75 -0.16 -4.11 4.11
N THR A 76 0.96 -4.15 4.82
CA THR A 76 2.14 -4.94 4.42
C THR A 76 1.83 -6.44 4.32
N PRO A 77 1.27 -7.10 5.36
CA PRO A 77 0.91 -8.52 5.24
C PRO A 77 -0.18 -8.76 4.20
N MET A 78 -1.15 -7.86 4.03
CA MET A 78 -2.14 -7.97 2.96
C MET A 78 -1.50 -7.99 1.57
N ARG A 79 -0.57 -7.07 1.28
CA ARG A 79 0.16 -7.05 0.01
C ARG A 79 0.99 -8.30 -0.22
N ALA A 80 1.66 -8.80 0.82
CA ALA A 80 2.44 -10.02 0.73
C ALA A 80 1.56 -11.23 0.39
N LEU A 81 0.42 -11.37 1.06
CA LEU A 81 -0.53 -12.44 0.79
C LEU A 81 -1.16 -12.33 -0.61
N GLU A 82 -1.53 -11.12 -1.05
CA GLU A 82 -1.98 -10.87 -2.43
C GLU A 82 -0.91 -11.31 -3.45
N ALA A 83 0.35 -10.93 -3.24
CA ALA A 83 1.45 -11.29 -4.14
C ALA A 83 1.63 -12.81 -4.23
N LEU A 84 1.61 -13.51 -3.09
CA LEU A 84 1.70 -14.97 -3.05
C LEU A 84 0.51 -15.62 -3.76
N CYS A 85 -0.70 -15.12 -3.52
CA CYS A 85 -1.92 -15.65 -4.12
C CYS A 85 -1.91 -15.49 -5.65
N PHE A 86 -1.53 -14.31 -6.14
CA PHE A 86 -1.36 -14.08 -7.57
C PHE A 86 -0.29 -14.98 -8.17
N PHE A 87 0.85 -15.13 -7.51
CA PHE A 87 1.94 -15.98 -7.98
C PHE A 87 1.50 -17.45 -8.10
N PHE A 88 0.91 -18.02 -7.05
CA PHE A 88 0.47 -19.42 -7.06
C PHE A 88 -0.67 -19.66 -8.05
N LEU A 89 -1.61 -18.72 -8.18
CA LEU A 89 -2.66 -18.84 -9.18
C LEU A 89 -2.10 -18.73 -10.61
N ALA A 90 -1.06 -17.92 -10.83
CA ALA A 90 -0.38 -17.77 -12.12
C ALA A 90 0.26 -19.09 -12.59
N LEU A 91 0.82 -19.90 -11.68
CA LEU A 91 1.39 -21.21 -11.99
C LEU A 91 0.38 -22.18 -12.62
N THR A 92 -0.92 -21.92 -12.44
CA THR A 92 -1.98 -22.76 -12.99
C THR A 92 -2.59 -22.28 -14.29
N HIS A 93 -2.17 -21.10 -14.74
CA HIS A 93 -2.60 -20.49 -16.01
C HIS A 93 -1.48 -20.55 -17.04
N SER A 94 -1.81 -20.32 -18.30
CA SER A 94 -0.84 -20.19 -19.40
C SER A 94 -1.09 -18.94 -20.22
N GLY A 95 -0.09 -18.52 -20.98
CA GLY A 95 -0.18 -17.37 -21.90
C GLY A 95 -0.48 -16.05 -21.20
N MET A 96 -1.36 -15.24 -21.80
CA MET A 96 -1.67 -13.89 -21.32
C MET A 96 -2.33 -13.86 -19.93
N ALA A 97 -3.10 -14.87 -19.57
CA ALA A 97 -3.73 -14.96 -18.25
C ALA A 97 -2.67 -15.13 -17.15
N ALA A 98 -1.69 -16.02 -17.37
CA ALA A 98 -0.56 -16.19 -16.46
C ALA A 98 0.28 -14.92 -16.35
N PHE A 99 0.58 -14.27 -17.48
CA PHE A 99 1.31 -13.01 -17.51
C PHE A 99 0.62 -11.92 -16.67
N GLY A 100 -0.70 -11.75 -16.83
CA GLY A 100 -1.48 -10.79 -16.04
C GLY A 100 -1.41 -11.06 -14.54
N LEU A 101 -1.51 -12.32 -14.12
CA LEU A 101 -1.39 -12.72 -12.73
C LEU A 101 0.03 -12.49 -12.18
N TYR A 102 1.09 -12.83 -12.95
CA TYR A 102 2.47 -12.53 -12.55
C TYR A 102 2.73 -11.03 -12.44
N ALA A 103 2.23 -10.23 -13.38
CA ALA A 103 2.35 -8.78 -13.34
C ALA A 103 1.72 -8.22 -12.06
N TRP A 104 0.55 -8.72 -11.66
CA TRP A 104 -0.09 -8.37 -10.40
C TRP A 104 0.70 -8.85 -9.18
N ALA A 105 1.30 -10.04 -9.21
CA ALA A 105 2.17 -10.51 -8.14
C ALA A 105 3.36 -9.57 -7.91
N VAL A 106 4.06 -9.21 -8.99
CA VAL A 106 5.20 -8.27 -8.95
C VAL A 106 4.74 -6.89 -8.50
N LEU A 107 3.62 -6.39 -9.03
CA LEU A 107 3.06 -5.10 -8.64
C LEU A 107 2.72 -5.05 -7.15
N SER A 108 2.12 -6.11 -6.59
CA SER A 108 1.84 -6.20 -5.16
C SER A 108 3.12 -6.15 -4.31
N VAL A 109 4.22 -6.74 -4.78
CA VAL A 109 5.54 -6.62 -4.12
C VAL A 109 6.07 -5.19 -4.19
N LEU A 110 5.99 -4.52 -5.35
CA LEU A 110 6.41 -3.12 -5.48
C LEU A 110 5.55 -2.18 -4.62
N LEU A 111 4.25 -2.44 -4.54
CA LEU A 111 3.32 -1.71 -3.67
C LEU A 111 3.64 -1.93 -2.19
N LEU A 112 4.01 -3.14 -1.79
CA LEU A 112 4.45 -3.43 -0.41
C LEU A 112 5.56 -2.47 0.04
N PHE A 113 6.60 -2.29 -0.77
CA PHE A 113 7.73 -1.42 -0.42
C PHE A 113 7.36 0.07 -0.50
N SER A 114 6.66 0.48 -1.56
CA SER A 114 6.30 1.89 -1.74
C SER A 114 5.27 2.38 -0.73
N GLU A 115 4.29 1.54 -0.36
CA GLU A 115 3.27 1.89 0.62
C GLU A 115 3.81 1.86 2.07
N LYS A 116 4.81 1.03 2.37
CA LYS A 116 5.48 1.05 3.68
C LYS A 116 6.06 2.43 4.00
N ALA A 117 6.64 3.10 3.00
CA ALA A 117 7.14 4.47 3.15
C ALA A 117 6.02 5.49 3.37
N LEU A 118 4.82 5.26 2.80
CA LEU A 118 3.69 6.16 2.97
C LEU A 118 3.14 6.18 4.40
N PHE A 119 3.32 5.13 5.19
CA PHE A 119 2.86 5.07 6.58
C PHE A 119 3.94 5.44 7.60
N ALA A 120 5.15 5.75 7.16
CA ALA A 120 6.18 6.28 8.05
C ALA A 120 5.71 7.62 8.67
N PRO A 121 6.00 7.87 9.96
CA PRO A 121 5.67 9.13 10.59
C PRO A 121 6.39 10.28 9.87
N THR A 122 5.61 11.22 9.35
CA THR A 122 6.12 12.45 8.73
C THR A 122 6.30 13.51 9.82
N ALA A 123 7.56 13.75 10.21
CA ALA A 123 7.91 14.79 11.15
C ALA A 123 9.07 15.63 10.60
N LEU A 124 8.97 16.95 10.76
CA LEU A 124 10.11 17.85 10.61
C LEU A 124 11.01 17.62 11.81
N ALA A 125 12.27 17.27 11.59
CA ALA A 125 13.25 17.14 12.66
C ALA A 125 14.18 18.35 12.66
N PHE A 126 14.30 19.00 13.82
CA PHE A 126 15.13 20.17 14.03
C PHE A 126 16.45 19.72 14.64
N THR A 127 17.53 19.94 13.90
CA THR A 127 18.91 19.53 14.21
C THR A 127 19.80 20.76 14.40
N ALA A 128 21.06 20.56 14.82
CA ALA A 128 21.99 21.67 14.97
C ALA A 128 22.37 22.28 13.60
N GLU A 129 22.31 21.48 12.55
CA GLU A 129 22.74 21.83 11.19
C GLU A 129 21.59 22.45 10.37
N GLY A 130 20.34 22.09 10.66
CA GLY A 130 19.17 22.58 9.93
C GLY A 130 17.85 21.87 10.25
N ILE A 131 16.91 22.01 9.33
CA ILE A 131 15.59 21.35 9.36
C ILE A 131 15.61 20.17 8.39
N VAL A 132 15.35 18.98 8.88
CA VAL A 132 15.19 17.77 8.05
C VAL A 132 13.74 17.67 7.60
N VAL A 133 13.52 17.78 6.29
CA VAL A 133 12.19 17.73 5.68
C VAL A 133 11.83 16.29 5.32
N PRO A 134 10.73 15.73 5.86
CA PRO A 134 10.25 14.42 5.47
C PRO A 134 9.58 14.52 4.09
N GLY A 135 9.82 13.56 3.20
CA GLY A 135 9.09 13.50 1.93
C GLY A 135 9.88 13.00 0.73
N SER A 136 11.21 12.95 0.83
CA SER A 136 12.10 12.47 -0.22
C SER A 136 12.85 11.21 0.27
N PRO A 137 13.19 10.23 -0.61
CA PRO A 137 13.92 9.01 -0.23
C PRO A 137 15.24 9.28 0.50
N LYS A 138 15.83 10.46 0.25
CA LYS A 138 16.82 11.10 1.10
C LYS A 138 16.13 12.27 1.78
N ALA A 139 16.13 12.29 3.11
CA ALA A 139 15.57 13.43 3.83
C ALA A 139 16.40 14.67 3.50
N ASP A 140 15.78 15.68 2.91
CA ASP A 140 16.47 16.90 2.53
C ASP A 140 16.75 17.73 3.79
N LEU A 141 18.02 18.02 4.03
CA LEU A 141 18.45 18.95 5.08
C LEU A 141 18.40 20.36 4.52
N LEU A 142 17.55 21.21 5.10
CA LEU A 142 17.55 22.64 4.87
C LEU A 142 18.43 23.30 5.94
N PRO A 143 19.68 23.69 5.62
CA PRO A 143 20.57 24.28 6.61
C PRO A 143 20.07 25.64 7.11
N TRP A 144 20.46 26.02 8.33
CA TRP A 144 19.97 27.26 8.94
C TRP A 144 20.32 28.53 8.16
N ASN A 145 21.45 28.51 7.45
CA ASN A 145 21.96 29.66 6.69
C ASN A 145 21.15 30.02 5.43
N ILE A 146 20.30 29.11 4.93
CA ILE A 146 19.44 29.39 3.78
C ILE A 146 18.03 29.85 4.19
N LEU A 147 17.70 29.82 5.48
CA LEU A 147 16.39 30.21 5.98
C LEU A 147 16.34 31.71 6.26
N GLU A 148 15.75 32.48 5.35
CA GLU A 148 15.64 33.94 5.48
C GLU A 148 14.55 34.38 6.45
N ARG A 149 13.45 33.61 6.55
CA ARG A 149 12.27 33.99 7.35
C ARG A 149 11.49 32.77 7.82
N VAL A 150 11.09 32.77 9.09
CA VAL A 150 10.14 31.80 9.66
C VAL A 150 8.84 32.53 9.95
N VAL A 151 7.75 32.07 9.33
CA VAL A 151 6.40 32.60 9.57
C VAL A 151 5.59 31.54 10.29
N ILE A 152 5.32 31.76 11.58
CA ILE A 152 4.42 30.92 12.37
C ILE A 152 3.03 31.53 12.24
N ARG A 153 2.12 30.81 11.58
CA ARG A 153 0.75 31.23 11.40
C ARG A 153 -0.09 30.89 12.66
N PRO A 154 -0.88 31.82 13.22
CA PRO A 154 -1.67 31.58 14.43
C PRO A 154 -2.69 30.44 14.27
N ASP A 155 -3.14 30.21 13.04
CA ASP A 155 -4.08 29.18 12.60
C ASP A 155 -3.53 27.73 12.68
N PHE A 156 -2.27 27.54 13.10
CA PHE A 156 -1.67 26.22 13.32
C PHE A 156 -1.72 25.72 14.77
N VAL A 157 -2.13 26.56 15.74
CA VAL A 157 -2.20 26.20 17.17
C VAL A 157 -3.66 25.95 17.58
N THR A 158 -4.27 24.90 17.06
CA THR A 158 -5.54 24.34 17.56
C THR A 158 -5.56 22.83 17.40
#